data_AF-J4TZZ8-F1
#
_entry.id   AF-J4TZZ8-F1
#
_cell.length_a   1.000
_cell.length_b   1.000
_cell.length_c   1.000
_cell.angle_alpha   90.00
_cell.angle_beta   90.00
_cell.angle_gamma   90.00
#
_symmetry.space_group_name_H-M   'P 1'
#
loop_
_entity.id
_entity.type
_entity.pdbx_description
1 polymer ?
#
loop_
_entity_poly.entity_id
_entity_poly.type
_entity_poly.pdbx_seq_one_letter_code
_entity_poly.pdbx_strand_id
1 'polypeptide(L)'
;MSDKKYTVITGASSGIGYAAAKAFAARGKNLIVTARRETQLASLRDEIMAAHPGVEVVVKTADLSVPENAHRLYDELRAYGIETWVNNAGFGSYGSVAEQNLTKIESILRLNIEALTILSTLFVHDYRDAAGAQLINISSCGGYTIVPTAVTYCATKFYVSAFTEGLAQELIASGAKLRAKVLAPAATATEFGKVANDVETYDYNARFGTYHTAEQMADFLLRLYDNDKILGRVDRETYEFELTDPLLPYAAGSSRNQKCEEEPNKDTIDALYEAEQIVNDPAVVRYTDVEEALKELKR
;
A
#
# COMPACT_ATOMS: atom_id res chain seq x y z
N MET A 1 -23.99 -10.98 7.41
CA MET A 1 -23.00 -10.64 6.37
C MET A 1 -22.24 -11.90 6.02
N SER A 2 -21.82 -12.07 4.78
CA SER A 2 -21.08 -13.26 4.33
C SER A 2 -19.80 -13.46 5.15
N ASP A 3 -19.54 -14.66 5.68
CA ASP A 3 -18.31 -15.02 6.42
C ASP A 3 -17.04 -15.00 5.53
N LYS A 4 -17.18 -14.70 4.23
CA LYS A 4 -16.06 -14.61 3.30
C LYS A 4 -15.14 -13.46 3.69
N LYS A 5 -13.84 -13.78 3.70
CA LYS A 5 -12.75 -12.81 3.82
C LYS A 5 -12.07 -12.59 2.48
N TYR A 6 -11.59 -11.38 2.25
CA TYR A 6 -10.97 -10.94 1.00
C TYR A 6 -9.56 -10.38 1.23
N THR A 7 -8.70 -10.61 0.24
CA THR A 7 -7.42 -9.92 0.07
C THR A 7 -7.59 -8.81 -0.96
N VAL A 8 -7.38 -7.56 -0.54
CA VAL A 8 -7.41 -6.38 -1.40
C VAL A 8 -6.03 -6.15 -1.99
N ILE A 9 -5.92 -5.96 -3.31
CA ILE A 9 -4.65 -5.70 -3.98
C ILE A 9 -4.79 -4.49 -4.90
N THR A 10 -4.07 -3.41 -4.57
CA THR A 10 -4.01 -2.21 -5.41
C THR A 10 -2.97 -2.36 -6.52
N GLY A 11 -3.21 -1.78 -7.69
CA GLY A 11 -2.30 -1.92 -8.84
C GLY A 11 -2.31 -3.32 -9.44
N ALA A 12 -3.41 -4.07 -9.29
CA ALA A 12 -3.52 -5.47 -9.72
C ALA A 12 -3.55 -5.67 -11.25
N SER A 13 -3.65 -4.60 -12.04
CA SER A 13 -3.77 -4.70 -13.51
C SER A 13 -2.49 -5.11 -14.26
N SER A 14 -1.31 -5.08 -13.62
CA SER A 14 -0.06 -5.61 -14.19
C SER A 14 1.02 -5.84 -13.13
N GLY A 15 2.16 -6.38 -13.57
CA GLY A 15 3.38 -6.50 -12.76
C GLY A 15 3.16 -7.30 -11.47
N ILE A 16 3.77 -6.82 -10.39
CA ILE A 16 3.76 -7.49 -9.08
C ILE A 16 2.33 -7.68 -8.58
N GLY A 17 1.45 -6.67 -8.69
CA GLY A 17 0.06 -6.77 -8.23
C GLY A 17 -0.75 -7.84 -8.97
N TYR A 18 -0.57 -7.96 -10.28
CA TYR A 18 -1.20 -8.99 -11.10
C TYR A 18 -0.71 -10.39 -10.71
N ALA A 19 0.60 -10.57 -10.57
CA ALA A 19 1.19 -11.85 -10.15
C ALA A 19 0.78 -12.22 -8.71
N ALA A 20 0.75 -11.24 -7.80
CA ALA A 20 0.30 -11.42 -6.42
C ALA A 20 -1.17 -11.85 -6.35
N ALA A 21 -2.06 -11.24 -7.16
CA ALA A 21 -3.46 -11.65 -7.24
C ALA A 21 -3.59 -13.13 -7.63
N LYS A 22 -2.89 -13.56 -8.69
CA LYS A 22 -2.90 -14.98 -9.10
C LYS A 22 -2.33 -15.89 -8.02
N ALA A 23 -1.26 -15.47 -7.34
CA ALA A 23 -0.63 -16.25 -6.27
C ALA A 23 -1.53 -16.41 -5.03
N PHE A 24 -2.23 -15.35 -4.61
CA PHE A 24 -3.21 -15.43 -3.52
C PHE A 24 -4.45 -16.27 -3.91
N ALA A 25 -4.93 -16.13 -5.15
CA ALA A 25 -6.04 -16.96 -5.65
C ALA A 25 -5.68 -18.45 -5.67
N ALA A 26 -4.43 -18.81 -6.03
CA ALA A 26 -3.95 -20.18 -5.99
C ALA A 26 -3.96 -20.78 -4.56
N ARG A 27 -4.02 -19.93 -3.53
CA ARG A 27 -4.21 -20.34 -2.12
C ARG A 27 -5.67 -20.29 -1.66
N GLY A 28 -6.61 -20.16 -2.58
CA GLY A 28 -8.05 -20.13 -2.29
C GLY A 28 -8.54 -18.83 -1.65
N LYS A 29 -7.76 -17.73 -1.72
CA LYS A 29 -8.17 -16.44 -1.16
C LYS A 29 -9.13 -15.73 -2.11
N ASN A 30 -10.24 -15.23 -1.60
CA ASN A 30 -11.08 -14.30 -2.36
C ASN A 30 -10.35 -12.97 -2.51
N LEU A 31 -10.58 -12.29 -3.64
CA LEU A 31 -9.83 -11.10 -3.99
C LEU A 31 -10.75 -9.91 -4.24
N ILE A 32 -10.26 -8.74 -3.86
CA ILE A 32 -10.72 -7.47 -4.39
C ILE A 32 -9.53 -6.86 -5.13
N VAL A 33 -9.64 -6.73 -6.46
CA VAL A 33 -8.57 -6.21 -7.30
C VAL A 33 -8.91 -4.80 -7.77
N THR A 34 -7.96 -3.87 -7.61
CA THR A 34 -8.17 -2.47 -8.00
C THR A 34 -7.00 -1.87 -8.77
N ALA A 35 -7.34 -1.10 -9.79
CA ALA A 35 -6.44 -0.31 -10.63
C ALA A 35 -7.28 0.60 -11.55
N ARG A 36 -6.60 1.45 -12.34
CA ARG A 36 -7.24 2.33 -13.33
C ARG A 36 -7.80 1.62 -14.56
N ARG A 37 -7.20 0.48 -14.91
CA ARG A 37 -7.41 -0.21 -16.19
C ARG A 37 -8.44 -1.33 -16.03
N GLU A 38 -9.71 -0.99 -16.24
CA GLU A 38 -10.84 -1.91 -16.01
C GLU A 38 -10.77 -3.18 -16.86
N THR A 39 -10.46 -3.08 -18.15
CA THR A 39 -10.39 -4.25 -19.05
C THR A 39 -9.34 -5.27 -18.58
N GLN A 40 -8.17 -4.81 -18.12
CA GLN A 40 -7.12 -5.67 -17.58
C GLN A 40 -7.54 -6.33 -16.27
N LEU A 41 -8.27 -5.61 -15.40
CA LEU A 41 -8.81 -6.20 -14.17
C LEU A 41 -9.89 -7.26 -14.47
N ALA A 42 -10.76 -6.99 -15.44
CA ALA A 42 -11.77 -7.95 -15.88
C ALA A 42 -11.13 -9.22 -16.45
N SER A 43 -10.09 -9.07 -17.28
CA SER A 43 -9.31 -10.22 -17.78
C SER A 43 -8.65 -11.00 -16.64
N LEU A 44 -8.01 -10.32 -15.68
CA LEU A 44 -7.41 -10.96 -14.51
C LEU A 44 -8.46 -11.73 -13.68
N ARG A 45 -9.64 -11.15 -13.46
CA ARG A 45 -10.76 -11.80 -12.78
C ARG A 45 -11.15 -13.10 -13.50
N ASP A 46 -11.36 -13.03 -14.81
CA ASP A 46 -11.80 -14.17 -15.60
C ASP A 46 -10.74 -15.28 -15.65
N GLU A 47 -9.47 -14.92 -15.79
CA GLU A 47 -8.35 -15.87 -15.70
C GLU A 47 -8.30 -16.57 -14.33
N ILE A 48 -8.43 -15.81 -13.25
CA ILE A 48 -8.39 -16.37 -11.88
C ILE A 48 -9.58 -17.30 -11.66
N MET A 49 -10.80 -16.87 -12.00
CA MET A 49 -12.00 -17.68 -11.81
C MET A 49 -12.00 -18.93 -12.68
N ALA A 50 -11.40 -18.89 -13.87
CA ALA A 50 -11.21 -20.07 -14.72
C ALA A 50 -10.23 -21.07 -14.09
N ALA A 51 -9.12 -20.61 -13.51
CA ALA A 51 -8.12 -21.46 -12.86
C ALA A 51 -8.58 -21.96 -11.46
N HIS A 52 -9.39 -21.16 -10.76
CA HIS A 52 -9.80 -21.38 -9.38
C HIS A 52 -11.31 -21.09 -9.19
N PRO A 53 -12.22 -21.97 -9.64
CA PRO A 53 -13.67 -21.70 -9.63
C PRO A 53 -14.31 -21.46 -8.26
N GLY A 54 -13.61 -21.80 -7.16
CA GLY A 54 -14.05 -21.54 -5.79
C GLY A 54 -13.66 -20.16 -5.24
N VAL A 55 -12.85 -19.40 -5.98
CA VAL A 55 -12.37 -18.07 -5.59
C VAL A 55 -13.29 -17.01 -6.16
N GLU A 56 -13.76 -16.10 -5.31
CA GLU A 56 -14.45 -14.89 -5.74
C GLU A 56 -13.46 -13.76 -6.02
N VAL A 57 -13.66 -13.05 -7.13
CA VAL A 57 -12.84 -11.88 -7.48
C VAL A 57 -13.76 -10.69 -7.79
N VAL A 58 -13.69 -9.68 -6.92
CA VAL A 58 -14.39 -8.40 -7.07
C VAL A 58 -13.47 -7.41 -7.76
N VAL A 59 -13.95 -6.76 -8.81
CA VAL A 59 -13.21 -5.71 -9.54
C VAL A 59 -13.66 -4.34 -9.08
N LYS A 60 -12.71 -3.47 -8.71
CA LYS A 60 -12.95 -2.06 -8.39
C LYS A 60 -12.02 -1.15 -9.16
N THR A 61 -12.55 -0.42 -10.14
CA THR A 61 -11.76 0.53 -10.92
C THR A 61 -11.58 1.83 -10.13
N ALA A 62 -10.32 2.23 -9.90
CA ALA A 62 -10.00 3.47 -9.20
C ALA A 62 -8.66 4.05 -9.67
N ASP A 63 -8.62 5.38 -9.83
CA ASP A 63 -7.36 6.12 -9.97
C ASP A 63 -6.93 6.67 -8.62
N LEU A 64 -6.03 5.97 -7.96
CA LEU A 64 -5.53 6.34 -6.64
C LEU A 64 -4.54 7.52 -6.66
N SER A 65 -4.23 8.11 -7.83
CA SER A 65 -3.50 9.38 -7.89
C SER A 65 -4.42 10.60 -7.74
N VAL A 66 -5.74 10.37 -7.70
CA VAL A 66 -6.76 11.38 -7.36
C VAL A 66 -7.08 11.23 -5.87
N PRO A 67 -6.82 12.25 -5.03
CA PRO A 67 -6.89 12.14 -3.56
C PRO A 67 -8.18 11.52 -3.01
N GLU A 68 -9.34 11.92 -3.54
CA GLU A 68 -10.67 11.51 -3.04
C GLU A 68 -10.98 10.03 -3.32
N ASN A 69 -10.31 9.45 -4.32
CA ASN A 69 -10.57 8.07 -4.74
C ASN A 69 -10.11 7.04 -3.71
N ALA A 70 -9.11 7.35 -2.88
CA ALA A 70 -8.67 6.45 -1.81
C ALA A 70 -9.77 6.26 -0.76
N HIS A 71 -10.36 7.37 -0.29
CA HIS A 71 -11.49 7.35 0.65
C HIS A 71 -12.69 6.64 0.06
N ARG A 72 -13.12 7.06 -1.14
CA ARG A 72 -14.27 6.44 -1.82
C ARG A 72 -14.09 4.93 -2.03
N LEU A 73 -12.89 4.51 -2.47
CA LEU A 73 -12.60 3.08 -2.62
C LEU A 73 -12.74 2.37 -1.28
N TYR A 74 -12.16 2.89 -0.21
CA TYR A 74 -12.22 2.24 1.09
C TYR A 74 -13.66 2.12 1.60
N ASP A 75 -14.46 3.20 1.49
CA ASP A 75 -15.86 3.20 1.92
C ASP A 75 -16.72 2.22 1.13
N GLU A 76 -16.52 2.11 -0.18
CA GLU A 76 -17.17 1.07 -1.00
C GLU A 76 -16.82 -0.36 -0.56
N LEU A 77 -15.65 -0.54 0.07
CA LEU A 77 -15.17 -1.84 0.51
C LEU A 77 -15.53 -2.20 1.95
N ARG A 78 -16.08 -1.26 2.74
CA ARG A 78 -16.51 -1.51 4.13
C ARG A 78 -17.56 -2.62 4.26
N ALA A 79 -18.30 -2.92 3.19
CA ALA A 79 -19.28 -4.01 3.17
C ALA A 79 -18.64 -5.42 3.12
N TYR A 80 -17.34 -5.52 2.85
CA TYR A 80 -16.61 -6.79 2.74
C TYR A 80 -15.77 -7.05 4.00
N GLY A 81 -15.66 -8.31 4.41
CA GLY A 81 -14.68 -8.70 5.42
C GLY A 81 -13.29 -8.73 4.80
N ILE A 82 -12.40 -7.80 5.16
CA ILE A 82 -11.04 -7.76 4.62
C ILE A 82 -10.07 -8.44 5.59
N GLU A 83 -9.33 -9.44 5.13
CA GLU A 83 -8.26 -10.07 5.91
C GLU A 83 -6.87 -9.57 5.57
N THR A 84 -6.67 -9.07 4.35
CA THR A 84 -5.34 -8.64 3.92
C THR A 84 -5.48 -7.46 2.98
N TRP A 85 -4.70 -6.42 3.23
CA TRP A 85 -4.62 -5.25 2.37
C TRP A 85 -3.21 -5.13 1.81
N VAL A 86 -3.07 -5.19 0.48
CA VAL A 86 -1.78 -5.05 -0.21
C VAL A 86 -1.76 -3.74 -0.98
N ASN A 87 -1.06 -2.73 -0.43
CA ASN A 87 -0.77 -1.49 -1.16
C ASN A 87 0.40 -1.72 -2.12
N ASN A 88 0.08 -2.15 -3.33
CA ASN A 88 1.05 -2.40 -4.40
C ASN A 88 1.06 -1.29 -5.47
N ALA A 89 -0.06 -0.56 -5.66
CA ALA A 89 -0.13 0.49 -6.66
C ALA A 89 0.99 1.52 -6.48
N GLY A 90 1.71 1.77 -7.57
CA GLY A 90 2.78 2.76 -7.59
C GLY A 90 3.49 2.77 -8.93
N PHE A 91 4.14 3.89 -9.22
CA PHE A 91 5.07 4.00 -10.33
C PHE A 91 6.22 4.95 -9.95
N GLY A 92 7.21 5.03 -10.83
CA GLY A 92 8.43 5.79 -10.59
C GLY A 92 8.69 6.83 -11.67
N SER A 93 9.81 7.52 -11.50
CA SER A 93 10.36 8.44 -12.48
C SER A 93 11.89 8.30 -12.44
N TYR A 94 12.50 8.17 -13.61
CA TYR A 94 13.94 8.33 -13.79
C TYR A 94 14.23 9.66 -14.48
N GLY A 95 15.18 10.42 -13.94
CA GLY A 95 15.59 11.73 -14.43
C GLY A 95 16.30 12.56 -13.35
N SER A 96 17.03 13.59 -13.79
CA SER A 96 17.58 14.59 -12.87
C SER A 96 16.42 15.34 -12.18
N VAL A 97 16.56 15.65 -10.89
CA VAL A 97 15.58 16.46 -10.14
C VAL A 97 15.33 17.81 -10.82
N ALA A 98 16.38 18.39 -11.42
CA ALA A 98 16.29 19.68 -12.11
C ALA A 98 15.43 19.64 -13.40
N GLU A 99 15.14 18.45 -13.94
CA GLU A 99 14.50 18.27 -15.24
C GLU A 99 13.18 17.49 -15.13
N GLN A 100 12.66 17.31 -13.91
CA GLN A 100 11.47 16.50 -13.70
C GLN A 100 10.21 17.13 -14.29
N ASN A 101 9.38 16.29 -14.89
CA ASN A 101 8.00 16.64 -15.18
C ASN A 101 7.21 16.73 -13.86
N LEU A 102 6.90 17.95 -13.41
CA LEU A 102 6.25 18.18 -12.12
C LEU A 102 4.88 17.50 -12.00
N THR A 103 4.06 17.49 -13.06
CA THR A 103 2.76 16.80 -13.05
C THR A 103 2.93 15.30 -12.78
N LYS A 104 3.91 14.66 -13.42
CA LYS A 104 4.22 13.25 -13.16
C LYS A 104 4.69 13.04 -11.72
N ILE A 105 5.53 13.94 -11.20
CA ILE A 105 6.02 13.87 -9.82
C ILE A 105 4.89 14.01 -8.80
N GLU A 106 3.99 14.97 -8.98
CA GLU A 106 2.81 15.13 -8.12
C GLU A 106 1.96 13.87 -8.12
N SER A 107 1.72 13.25 -9.28
CA SER A 107 1.02 11.97 -9.36
C SER A 107 1.76 10.83 -8.64
N ILE A 108 3.10 10.79 -8.67
CA ILE A 108 3.91 9.82 -7.92
C ILE A 108 3.75 10.04 -6.41
N LEU A 109 3.76 11.28 -5.95
CA LEU A 109 3.59 11.61 -4.53
C LEU A 109 2.19 11.20 -4.05
N ARG A 110 1.14 11.60 -4.79
CA ARG A 110 -0.24 11.24 -4.45
C ARG A 110 -0.44 9.73 -4.41
N LEU A 111 0.09 9.00 -5.39
CA LEU A 111 -0.11 7.56 -5.45
C LEU A 111 0.75 6.79 -4.44
N ASN A 112 2.06 7.04 -4.40
CA ASN A 112 2.98 6.22 -3.62
C ASN A 112 2.97 6.57 -2.12
N ILE A 113 2.60 7.81 -1.77
CA ILE A 113 2.60 8.30 -0.38
C ILE A 113 1.14 8.45 0.07
N GLU A 114 0.43 9.43 -0.47
CA GLU A 114 -0.87 9.87 0.09
C GLU A 114 -1.91 8.74 0.09
N ALA A 115 -2.18 8.12 -1.07
CA ALA A 115 -3.15 7.04 -1.17
C ALA A 115 -2.77 5.83 -0.32
N LEU A 116 -1.47 5.47 -0.29
CA LEU A 116 -0.98 4.37 0.56
C LEU A 116 -1.21 4.66 2.04
N THR A 117 -0.91 5.87 2.49
CA THR A 117 -1.11 6.30 3.87
C THR A 117 -2.58 6.27 4.24
N ILE A 118 -3.45 6.90 3.43
CA ILE A 118 -4.89 6.93 3.67
C ILE A 118 -5.45 5.52 3.80
N LEU A 119 -5.20 4.65 2.81
CA LEU A 119 -5.72 3.29 2.81
C LEU A 119 -5.17 2.45 3.95
N SER A 120 -3.89 2.61 4.29
CA SER A 120 -3.27 1.93 5.44
C SER A 120 -3.90 2.37 6.75
N THR A 121 -4.07 3.67 6.96
CA THR A 121 -4.64 4.24 8.19
C THR A 121 -6.08 3.80 8.38
N LEU A 122 -6.91 3.87 7.32
CA LEU A 122 -8.29 3.41 7.36
C LEU A 122 -8.39 1.90 7.67
N PHE A 123 -7.54 1.09 7.03
CA PHE A 123 -7.51 -0.34 7.30
C PHE A 123 -7.06 -0.66 8.72
N VAL A 124 -6.03 0.01 9.24
CA VAL A 124 -5.60 -0.14 10.64
C VAL A 124 -6.70 0.27 11.60
N HIS A 125 -7.37 1.39 11.35
CA HIS A 125 -8.47 1.87 12.17
C HIS A 125 -9.55 0.79 12.37
N ASP A 126 -9.98 0.16 11.28
CA ASP A 126 -11.07 -0.82 11.34
C ASP A 126 -10.61 -2.21 11.80
N TYR A 127 -9.38 -2.61 11.49
CA TYR A 127 -8.93 -4.00 11.61
C TYR A 127 -7.78 -4.23 12.60
N ARG A 128 -7.29 -3.23 13.34
CA ARG A 128 -6.16 -3.40 14.29
C ARG A 128 -6.35 -4.58 15.27
N ASP A 129 -7.58 -4.83 15.70
CA ASP A 129 -7.93 -5.88 16.67
C ASP A 129 -8.44 -7.18 16.02
N ALA A 130 -8.45 -7.24 14.68
CA ALA A 130 -8.86 -8.42 13.92
C ALA A 130 -7.72 -9.43 13.82
N ALA A 131 -7.93 -10.62 14.38
CA ALA A 131 -6.95 -11.70 14.34
C ALA A 131 -6.69 -12.16 12.91
N GLY A 132 -5.41 -12.25 12.55
CA GLY A 132 -4.97 -12.67 11.21
C GLY A 132 -5.05 -11.57 10.15
N ALA A 133 -5.47 -10.35 10.49
CA ALA A 133 -5.44 -9.23 9.56
C ALA A 133 -3.99 -8.82 9.24
N GLN A 134 -3.69 -8.61 7.96
CA GLN A 134 -2.35 -8.18 7.53
C GLN A 134 -2.43 -6.97 6.60
N LEU A 135 -1.61 -5.96 6.87
CA LEU A 135 -1.34 -4.86 5.94
C LEU A 135 0.04 -5.10 5.33
N ILE A 136 0.14 -5.14 4.00
CA ILE A 136 1.43 -5.29 3.31
C ILE A 136 1.63 -4.13 2.33
N ASN A 137 2.66 -3.33 2.55
CA ASN A 137 3.01 -2.21 1.70
C ASN A 137 4.21 -2.57 0.81
N ILE A 138 4.08 -2.35 -0.50
CA ILE A 138 5.17 -2.61 -1.45
C ILE A 138 6.05 -1.36 -1.56
N SER A 139 7.23 -1.43 -0.95
CA SER A 139 8.29 -0.43 -1.04
C SER A 139 9.21 -0.71 -2.24
N SER A 140 10.53 -0.61 -2.05
CA SER A 140 11.61 -0.95 -2.98
C SER A 140 12.94 -1.00 -2.20
N CYS A 141 13.98 -1.64 -2.74
CA CYS A 141 15.35 -1.40 -2.28
C CYS A 141 15.72 0.10 -2.34
N GLY A 142 15.09 0.84 -3.26
CA GLY A 142 15.13 2.31 -3.34
C GLY A 142 14.60 3.03 -2.09
N GLY A 143 13.89 2.33 -1.21
CA GLY A 143 13.42 2.83 0.10
C GLY A 143 14.40 2.62 1.25
N TYR A 144 15.55 2.01 0.98
CA TYR A 144 16.66 1.86 1.93
C TYR A 144 17.98 2.37 1.37
N THR A 145 18.08 2.56 0.06
CA THR A 145 19.25 3.13 -0.59
C THR A 145 18.84 3.98 -1.78
N ILE A 146 19.31 5.22 -1.82
CA ILE A 146 19.01 6.13 -2.94
C ILE A 146 19.74 5.65 -4.20
N VAL A 147 19.00 5.56 -5.30
CA VAL A 147 19.52 5.22 -6.62
C VAL A 147 19.70 6.52 -7.43
N PRO A 148 20.87 6.73 -8.08
CA PRO A 148 21.06 7.86 -8.98
C PRO A 148 19.93 7.95 -10.01
N THR A 149 19.58 9.18 -10.38
CA THR A 149 18.49 9.51 -11.32
C THR A 149 17.09 9.02 -10.90
N ALA A 150 16.89 8.44 -9.71
CA ALA A 150 15.56 8.05 -9.21
C ALA A 150 15.23 8.72 -7.87
N VAL A 151 15.83 9.88 -7.57
CA VAL A 151 15.80 10.52 -6.24
C VAL A 151 14.40 10.65 -5.68
N THR A 152 13.46 11.25 -6.42
CA THR A 152 12.09 11.47 -5.95
C THR A 152 11.34 10.15 -5.74
N TYR A 153 11.52 9.18 -6.63
CA TYR A 153 10.94 7.85 -6.47
C TYR A 153 11.49 7.16 -5.21
N CYS A 154 12.82 7.14 -5.04
CA CYS A 154 13.47 6.63 -3.83
C CYS A 154 12.91 7.30 -2.58
N ALA A 155 12.79 8.64 -2.55
CA ALA A 155 12.21 9.36 -1.43
C ALA A 155 10.80 8.87 -1.08
N THR A 156 9.94 8.62 -2.08
CA THR A 156 8.61 8.03 -1.82
C THR A 156 8.70 6.64 -1.21
N LYS A 157 9.67 5.81 -1.63
CA LYS A 157 9.84 4.47 -1.09
C LYS A 157 10.50 4.47 0.29
N PHE A 158 11.35 5.45 0.60
CA PHE A 158 11.83 5.70 1.95
C PHE A 158 10.67 6.02 2.89
N TYR A 159 9.72 6.87 2.44
CA TYR A 159 8.50 7.12 3.19
C TYR A 159 7.71 5.82 3.42
N VAL A 160 7.47 5.02 2.38
CA VAL A 160 6.72 3.75 2.52
C VAL A 160 7.39 2.80 3.51
N SER A 161 8.72 2.62 3.41
CA SER A 161 9.48 1.80 4.34
C SER A 161 9.39 2.32 5.78
N ALA A 162 9.62 3.61 5.99
CA ALA A 162 9.58 4.23 7.32
C ALA A 162 8.19 4.19 7.95
N PHE A 163 7.17 4.54 7.19
CA PHE A 163 5.77 4.48 7.62
C PHE A 163 5.40 3.05 8.04
N THR A 164 5.75 2.05 7.23
CA THR A 164 5.32 0.67 7.47
C THR A 164 6.08 0.01 8.61
N GLU A 165 7.41 0.20 8.70
CA GLU A 165 8.20 -0.33 9.82
C GLU A 165 7.80 0.34 11.15
N GLY A 166 7.58 1.65 11.16
CA GLY A 166 7.09 2.39 12.33
C GLY A 166 5.72 1.89 12.78
N LEU A 167 4.77 1.78 11.85
CA LEU A 167 3.44 1.24 12.11
C LEU A 167 3.49 -0.20 12.64
N ALA A 168 4.37 -1.06 12.10
CA ALA A 168 4.52 -2.42 12.60
C ALA A 168 4.97 -2.45 14.07
N GLN A 169 5.91 -1.59 14.44
CA GLN A 169 6.37 -1.45 15.83
C GLN A 169 5.26 -0.90 16.74
N GLU A 170 4.50 0.10 16.26
CA GLU A 170 3.37 0.68 16.99
C GLU A 170 2.28 -0.36 17.29
N LEU A 171 1.90 -1.16 16.30
CA LEU A 171 0.92 -2.23 16.45
C LEU A 171 1.39 -3.33 17.42
N ILE A 172 2.69 -3.66 17.41
CA ILE A 172 3.26 -4.63 18.35
C ILE A 172 3.24 -4.05 19.78
N ALA A 173 3.64 -2.80 19.94
CA ALA A 173 3.72 -2.14 21.24
C ALA A 173 2.34 -1.96 21.89
N SER A 174 1.29 -1.68 21.11
CA SER A 174 -0.09 -1.58 21.59
C SER A 174 -0.77 -2.94 21.83
N GLY A 175 -0.14 -4.05 21.43
CA GLY A 175 -0.73 -5.38 21.53
C GLY A 175 -1.84 -5.66 20.50
N ALA A 176 -1.91 -4.86 19.43
CA ALA A 176 -2.84 -5.07 18.32
C ALA A 176 -2.64 -6.46 17.67
N LYS A 177 -3.70 -6.99 17.06
CA LYS A 177 -3.67 -8.31 16.39
C LYS A 177 -3.28 -8.23 14.93
N LEU A 178 -3.53 -7.09 14.28
CA LEU A 178 -3.10 -6.81 12.92
C LEU A 178 -1.57 -6.76 12.84
N ARG A 179 -1.02 -7.19 11.70
CA ARG A 179 0.42 -7.07 11.40
C ARG A 179 0.64 -6.22 10.16
N ALA A 180 1.44 -5.18 10.28
CA ALA A 180 1.94 -4.40 9.16
C ALA A 180 3.29 -4.96 8.70
N LYS A 181 3.48 -5.09 7.39
CA LYS A 181 4.70 -5.65 6.77
C LYS A 181 5.06 -4.87 5.52
N VAL A 182 6.34 -4.87 5.18
CA VAL A 182 6.87 -4.22 3.98
C VAL A 182 7.61 -5.24 3.11
N LEU A 183 7.27 -5.27 1.81
CA LEU A 183 8.09 -5.92 0.81
C LEU A 183 8.91 -4.85 0.09
N ALA A 184 10.22 -5.04 -0.04
CA ALA A 184 11.14 -4.11 -0.69
C ALA A 184 11.84 -4.77 -1.90
N PRO A 185 11.20 -4.76 -3.08
CA PRO A 185 11.77 -5.32 -4.30
C PRO A 185 12.98 -4.53 -4.83
N ALA A 186 13.93 -5.24 -5.44
CA ALA A 186 14.91 -4.66 -6.36
C ALA A 186 14.34 -4.62 -7.79
N ALA A 187 15.20 -4.45 -8.80
CA ALA A 187 14.76 -4.43 -10.20
C ALA A 187 13.92 -5.66 -10.54
N THR A 188 12.69 -5.41 -11.00
CA THR A 188 11.70 -6.44 -11.32
C THR A 188 11.11 -6.16 -12.69
N ALA A 189 11.14 -7.15 -13.58
CA ALA A 189 10.61 -7.08 -14.94
C ALA A 189 9.09 -6.91 -14.93
N THR A 190 8.65 -5.67 -15.10
CA THR A 190 7.24 -5.26 -15.13
C THR A 190 7.07 -4.08 -16.09
N GLU A 191 5.85 -3.54 -16.21
CA GLU A 191 5.62 -2.29 -16.93
C GLU A 191 6.26 -1.07 -16.24
N PHE A 192 6.79 -1.20 -15.02
CA PHE A 192 7.43 -0.12 -14.28
C PHE A 192 8.56 0.53 -15.09
N GLY A 193 9.43 -0.25 -15.74
CA GLY A 193 10.54 0.30 -16.52
C GLY A 193 10.06 1.26 -17.63
N LYS A 194 9.00 0.87 -18.35
CA LYS A 194 8.38 1.69 -19.39
C LYS A 194 7.81 2.99 -18.83
N VAL A 195 6.96 2.87 -17.80
CA VAL A 195 6.28 4.01 -17.16
C VAL A 195 7.28 4.96 -16.49
N ALA A 196 8.29 4.44 -15.81
CA ALA A 196 9.25 5.25 -15.08
C ALA A 196 10.18 6.05 -16.00
N ASN A 197 10.43 5.56 -17.21
CA ASN A 197 11.33 6.19 -18.18
C ASN A 197 10.59 6.91 -19.32
N ASP A 198 9.24 6.92 -19.31
CA ASP A 198 8.41 7.52 -20.37
C ASP A 198 8.74 6.98 -21.77
N VAL A 199 8.90 5.66 -21.89
CA VAL A 199 9.23 4.96 -23.14
C VAL A 199 8.20 3.89 -23.49
N GLU A 200 7.99 3.66 -24.79
CA GLU A 200 7.08 2.62 -25.28
C GLU A 200 7.60 1.19 -25.03
N THR A 201 8.92 1.03 -25.15
CA THR A 201 9.62 -0.25 -24.96
C THR A 201 10.71 -0.11 -23.93
N TYR A 202 10.89 -1.15 -23.12
CA TYR A 202 11.91 -1.19 -22.08
C TYR A 202 12.46 -2.60 -22.00
N ASP A 203 13.75 -2.75 -22.35
CA ASP A 203 14.45 -4.02 -22.33
C ASP A 203 15.21 -4.16 -21.01
N TYR A 204 14.73 -5.04 -20.13
CA TYR A 204 15.36 -5.29 -18.83
C TYR A 204 16.74 -5.94 -18.97
N ASN A 205 16.96 -6.81 -19.96
CA ASN A 205 18.26 -7.46 -20.18
C ASN A 205 19.33 -6.43 -20.60
N ALA A 206 18.94 -5.40 -21.34
CA ALA A 206 19.84 -4.33 -21.75
C ALA A 206 20.13 -3.33 -20.62
N ARG A 207 19.27 -3.22 -19.60
CA ARG A 207 19.36 -2.21 -18.54
C ARG A 207 19.85 -2.74 -17.20
N PHE A 208 19.71 -4.03 -16.95
CA PHE A 208 20.10 -4.66 -15.70
C PHE A 208 20.85 -5.96 -15.96
N GLY A 209 21.94 -6.19 -15.21
CA GLY A 209 22.63 -7.48 -15.22
C GLY A 209 21.85 -8.58 -14.51
N THR A 210 20.98 -8.22 -13.57
CA THR A 210 20.10 -9.15 -12.85
C THR A 210 18.80 -8.45 -12.50
N TYR A 211 17.69 -9.19 -12.52
CA TYR A 211 16.37 -8.73 -12.14
C TYR A 211 15.48 -9.93 -11.83
N HIS A 212 14.41 -9.70 -11.09
CA HIS A 212 13.39 -10.73 -10.84
C HIS A 212 12.20 -10.59 -11.78
N THR A 213 11.40 -11.65 -11.91
CA THR A 213 10.08 -11.57 -12.53
C THR A 213 9.01 -11.13 -11.54
N ALA A 214 7.83 -10.75 -12.04
CA ALA A 214 6.69 -10.44 -11.19
C ALA A 214 6.23 -11.66 -10.37
N GLU A 215 6.33 -12.87 -10.93
CA GLU A 215 5.99 -14.13 -10.26
C GLU A 215 6.94 -14.43 -9.10
N GLN A 216 8.23 -14.18 -9.27
CA GLN A 216 9.19 -14.30 -8.16
C GLN A 216 8.89 -13.29 -7.04
N MET A 217 8.49 -12.06 -7.38
CA MET A 217 8.05 -11.09 -6.36
C MET A 217 6.74 -11.52 -5.68
N ALA A 218 5.82 -12.16 -6.39
CA ALA A 218 4.62 -12.72 -5.79
C ALA A 218 4.94 -13.88 -4.84
N ASP A 219 5.90 -14.74 -5.17
CA ASP A 219 6.42 -15.77 -4.24
C ASP A 219 7.02 -15.13 -2.98
N PHE A 220 7.87 -14.12 -3.14
CA PHE A 220 8.49 -13.42 -2.01
C PHE A 220 7.45 -12.72 -1.13
N LEU A 221 6.40 -12.15 -1.74
CA LEU A 221 5.26 -11.58 -1.03
C LEU A 221 4.53 -12.65 -0.19
N LEU A 222 4.27 -13.84 -0.75
CA LEU A 222 3.63 -14.93 -0.02
C LEU A 222 4.52 -15.46 1.11
N ARG A 223 5.83 -15.57 0.88
CA ARG A 223 6.81 -15.94 1.92
C ARG A 223 6.81 -14.93 3.06
N LEU A 224 6.72 -13.63 2.77
CA LEU A 224 6.57 -12.59 3.80
C LEU A 224 5.21 -12.67 4.50
N TYR A 225 4.13 -12.91 3.76
CA TYR A 225 2.78 -13.08 4.30
C TYR A 225 2.70 -14.22 5.33
N ASP A 226 3.36 -15.35 5.05
CA ASP A 226 3.40 -16.53 5.93
C ASP A 226 4.37 -16.42 7.11
N ASN A 227 5.22 -15.39 7.15
CA ASN A 227 6.29 -15.26 8.13
C ASN A 227 5.99 -14.18 9.17
N ASP A 228 6.56 -14.27 10.37
CA ASP A 228 6.40 -13.27 11.43
C ASP A 228 7.30 -12.03 11.25
N LYS A 229 8.24 -12.08 10.31
CA LYS A 229 9.11 -10.95 9.98
C LYS A 229 8.33 -9.80 9.35
N ILE A 230 8.79 -8.59 9.65
CA ILE A 230 8.15 -7.34 9.20
C ILE A 230 8.63 -6.96 7.80
N LEU A 231 9.90 -7.22 7.48
CA LEU A 231 10.51 -6.81 6.21
C LEU A 231 10.91 -8.03 5.39
N GLY A 232 10.38 -8.12 4.17
CA GLY A 232 10.96 -8.91 3.09
C GLY A 232 11.72 -7.99 2.16
N ARG A 233 13.04 -8.12 2.05
CA ARG A 233 13.86 -7.26 1.18
C ARG A 233 14.62 -8.08 0.15
N VAL A 234 14.76 -7.51 -1.04
CA VAL A 234 15.73 -8.00 -2.02
C VAL A 234 16.95 -7.10 -1.92
N ASP A 235 18.11 -7.70 -1.63
CA ASP A 235 19.37 -6.97 -1.66
C ASP A 235 19.63 -6.44 -3.08
N ARG A 236 20.01 -5.16 -3.18
CA ARG A 236 20.16 -4.50 -4.48
C ARG A 236 21.41 -4.91 -5.25
N GLU A 237 22.42 -5.43 -4.57
CA GLU A 237 23.69 -5.83 -5.18
C GLU A 237 23.72 -7.34 -5.43
N THR A 238 23.23 -8.17 -4.50
CA THR A 238 23.23 -9.64 -4.66
C THR A 238 21.95 -10.19 -5.27
N TYR A 239 20.85 -9.43 -5.24
CA TYR A 239 19.50 -9.88 -5.64
C TYR A 239 18.97 -11.05 -4.78
N GLU A 240 19.57 -11.31 -3.62
CA GLU A 240 19.07 -12.31 -2.69
C GLU A 240 17.87 -11.75 -1.91
N PHE A 241 16.85 -12.59 -1.71
CA PHE A 241 15.68 -12.25 -0.92
C PHE A 241 15.83 -12.73 0.52
N GLU A 242 15.60 -11.81 1.45
CA GLU A 242 15.74 -12.02 2.88
C GLU A 242 14.48 -11.58 3.64
N LEU A 243 14.15 -12.31 4.70
CA LEU A 243 13.13 -11.95 5.66
C LEU A 243 13.82 -11.51 6.95
N THR A 244 13.56 -10.29 7.41
CA THR A 244 14.27 -9.66 8.53
C THR A 244 13.34 -8.81 9.39
N ASP A 245 13.80 -8.52 10.61
CA ASP A 245 13.18 -7.50 11.46
C ASP A 245 13.43 -6.09 10.86
N PRO A 246 12.71 -5.06 11.33
CA PRO A 246 12.88 -3.68 10.89
C PRO A 246 14.33 -3.21 10.96
N LEU A 247 14.72 -2.39 9.99
CA LEU A 247 16.09 -1.86 9.89
C LEU A 247 16.19 -0.43 10.42
N LEU A 248 15.08 0.29 10.43
CA LEU A 248 15.05 1.67 10.86
C LEU A 248 15.10 1.75 12.40
N PRO A 249 15.95 2.61 12.97
CA PRO A 249 15.99 2.80 14.42
C PRO A 249 14.62 3.23 14.95
N TYR A 250 14.14 2.53 15.98
CA TYR A 250 12.88 2.82 16.66
C TYR A 250 13.14 3.21 18.12
N ALA A 251 12.75 4.42 18.51
CA ALA A 251 13.03 4.97 19.85
C ALA A 251 12.05 4.45 20.92
N ALA A 252 11.79 3.14 20.95
CA ALA A 252 10.88 2.52 21.91
C ALA A 252 11.26 2.86 23.35
N GLY A 253 10.29 3.32 24.15
CA GLY A 253 10.48 3.56 25.58
C GLY A 253 11.50 4.65 25.95
N SER A 254 11.98 5.44 24.99
CA SER A 254 12.86 6.56 25.27
C SER A 254 12.15 7.61 26.13
N SER A 255 12.76 7.99 27.25
CA SER A 255 12.25 9.04 28.15
C SER A 255 12.23 10.43 27.51
N ARG A 256 12.82 10.59 26.33
CA ARG A 256 12.84 11.82 25.54
C ARG A 256 11.70 11.91 24.53
N ASN A 257 10.89 10.85 24.40
CA ASN A 257 9.73 10.88 23.51
C ASN A 257 8.66 11.81 24.05
N GLN A 258 7.85 12.37 23.15
CA GLN A 258 6.63 13.07 23.54
C GLN A 258 5.74 12.11 24.33
N LYS A 259 5.24 12.57 25.49
CA LYS A 259 4.22 11.84 26.23
C LYS A 259 2.90 12.06 25.53
N CYS A 260 2.29 11.00 25.02
CA CYS A 260 0.91 11.06 24.55
C CYS A 260 -0.04 11.01 25.75
N GLU A 261 -1.12 11.77 25.68
CA GLU A 261 -2.31 11.54 26.52
C GLU A 261 -2.99 10.23 26.07
N GLU A 262 -3.95 9.71 26.85
CA GLU A 262 -4.64 8.47 26.49
C GLU A 262 -5.23 8.57 25.08
N GLU A 263 -5.03 7.53 24.26
CA GLU A 263 -5.56 7.49 22.90
C GLU A 263 -7.09 7.52 22.92
N PRO A 264 -7.73 8.34 22.07
CA PRO A 264 -9.19 8.34 21.96
C PRO A 264 -9.70 6.95 21.56
N ASN A 265 -10.86 6.57 22.10
CA ASN A 265 -11.46 5.28 21.78
C ASN A 265 -11.96 5.25 20.32
N LYS A 266 -12.28 4.05 19.82
CA LYS A 266 -12.69 3.85 18.43
C LYS A 266 -13.90 4.72 18.04
N ASP A 267 -14.91 4.80 18.90
CA ASP A 267 -16.12 5.61 18.63
C ASP A 267 -15.79 7.10 18.47
N THR A 268 -14.83 7.62 19.26
CA THR A 268 -14.33 8.99 19.11
C THR A 268 -13.58 9.19 17.80
N ILE A 269 -12.76 8.22 17.38
CA ILE A 269 -12.02 8.31 16.12
C ILE A 269 -12.98 8.23 14.92
N ASP A 270 -13.95 7.33 14.95
CA ASP A 270 -15.00 7.21 13.93
C ASP A 270 -15.80 8.51 13.80
N ALA A 271 -16.21 9.12 14.92
CA ALA A 271 -16.93 10.39 14.91
C ALA A 271 -16.08 11.56 14.36
N LEU A 272 -14.79 11.60 14.68
CA LEU A 272 -13.88 12.61 14.12
C LEU A 272 -13.70 12.42 12.61
N TYR A 273 -13.57 11.18 12.15
CA TYR A 273 -13.46 10.86 10.73
C TYR A 273 -14.73 11.26 9.95
N GLU A 274 -15.91 10.94 10.48
CA GLU A 274 -17.19 11.37 9.90
C GLU A 274 -17.29 12.90 9.82
N ALA A 275 -16.87 13.59 10.89
CA ALA A 275 -16.84 15.06 10.91
C ALA A 275 -15.89 15.63 9.86
N GLU A 276 -14.69 15.07 9.69
CA GLU A 276 -13.73 15.50 8.67
C GLU A 276 -14.25 15.30 7.23
N GLN A 277 -14.99 14.22 6.98
CA GLN A 277 -15.62 13.99 5.66
C GLN A 277 -16.70 15.05 5.35
N ILE A 278 -17.47 15.46 6.37
CA ILE A 278 -18.48 16.54 6.22
C ILE A 278 -17.80 17.89 5.93
N VAL A 279 -16.68 18.17 6.60
CA VAL A 279 -15.94 19.43 6.46
C VAL A 279 -15.24 19.54 5.10
N ASN A 280 -14.80 18.43 4.53
CA ASN A 280 -14.11 18.39 3.24
C ASN A 280 -15.05 18.25 2.03
N ASP A 281 -16.38 18.23 2.23
CA ASP A 281 -17.36 18.28 1.14
C ASP A 281 -17.31 19.66 0.45
N PRO A 282 -16.94 19.76 -0.85
CA PRO A 282 -16.91 21.02 -1.58
C PRO A 282 -18.26 21.76 -1.60
N ALA A 283 -19.38 21.08 -1.34
CA ALA A 283 -20.71 21.68 -1.23
C ALA A 283 -21.00 22.33 0.13
N VAL A 284 -20.19 22.06 1.16
CA VAL A 284 -20.46 22.44 2.57
C VAL A 284 -19.51 23.53 3.08
N VAL A 285 -18.59 24.05 2.26
CA VAL A 285 -17.61 25.07 2.70
C VAL A 285 -18.28 26.41 3.08
N ARG A 286 -18.66 26.53 4.36
CA ARG A 286 -18.69 27.78 5.12
C ARG A 286 -17.72 27.63 6.28
N TYR A 287 -16.65 28.41 6.24
CA TYR A 287 -15.52 28.40 7.19
C TYR A 287 -15.90 28.54 8.68
N THR A 288 -17.15 28.86 9.03
CA THR A 288 -17.60 29.08 10.41
C THR A 288 -18.02 27.81 11.15
N ASP A 289 -18.39 26.72 10.48
CA ASP A 289 -18.96 25.53 11.15
C ASP A 289 -17.91 24.53 11.65
N VAL A 290 -16.67 24.62 11.14
CA VAL A 290 -15.58 23.66 11.43
C VAL A 290 -15.00 23.84 12.83
N GLU A 291 -14.80 25.09 13.28
CA GLU A 291 -14.27 25.36 14.63
C GLU A 291 -15.28 25.02 15.73
N GLU A 292 -16.58 25.08 15.43
CA GLU A 292 -17.64 24.83 16.39
C GLU A 292 -17.88 23.32 16.57
N ALA A 293 -17.89 22.55 15.47
CA ALA A 293 -17.94 21.09 15.52
C ALA A 293 -16.73 20.46 16.25
N LEU A 294 -15.52 20.97 16.00
CA LEU A 294 -14.30 20.51 16.69
C LEU A 294 -14.25 20.91 18.17
N LYS A 295 -15.00 21.92 18.61
CA LYS A 295 -15.13 22.31 20.02
C LYS A 295 -16.10 21.43 20.79
N GLU A 296 -17.18 20.97 20.15
CA GLU A 296 -18.15 20.08 20.80
C GLU A 296 -17.61 18.66 21.00
N LEU A 297 -16.80 18.15 20.07
CA LEU A 297 -16.17 16.82 20.15
C LEU A 297 -15.04 16.70 21.19
N LYS A 298 -14.51 17.82 21.69
CA LYS A 298 -13.44 17.88 22.71
C LYS A 298 -13.95 18.08 24.15
N ARG A 299 -15.27 18.06 24.35
CA ARG A 299 -15.92 18.10 25.68
C ARG A 299 -16.39 16.72 26.10
#